data_AF-A0A0U1LUB3-F1
#
_entry.id   AF-A0A0U1LUB3-F1
#
_cell.length_a   1.000
_cell.length_b   1.000
_cell.length_c   1.000
_cell.angle_alpha   90.00
_cell.angle_beta   90.00
_cell.angle_gamma   90.00
#
_symmetry.space_group_name_H-M   'P 1'
#
loop_
_entity.id
_entity.type
_entity.pdbx_description
1 polymer ?
#
loop_
_entity_poly.entity_id
_entity_poly.type
_entity_poly.pdbx_seq_one_letter_code
_entity_poly.pdbx_strand_id
1 'polypeptide(L)'
;MFPNILVKAVAGFAVIGVSSAHMELKWPYPLRSKYDPNTPENLIDYSMTSPLEADGSNFPCKGYNTNTPWRATVAWSAGQKYNISLAGTATHGGGSCQLSLSYDNGTSFHAIQSMEGGCPLQSTYDFTIPEDVANGDALFAWTWFNLEGNREMYMNCVDITLSGGSGSADAFESAYPAMFVANVNNGCSTVEQKETVFANPGEQVLYGGSVTSSSEAFPICFSN
;
A
#
# COMPACT_ATOMS: atom_id res chain seq x y z
N MET A 1 -7.07 -29.03 65.67
CA MET A 1 -7.20 -29.67 64.35
C MET A 1 -7.74 -28.60 63.40
N PHE A 2 -6.86 -27.92 62.67
CA PHE A 2 -7.26 -26.86 61.73
C PHE A 2 -7.25 -27.43 60.31
N PRO A 3 -8.31 -27.27 59.50
CA PRO A 3 -8.27 -27.71 58.11
C PRO A 3 -7.64 -26.61 57.25
N ASN A 4 -6.52 -26.94 56.59
CA ASN A 4 -5.93 -26.12 55.54
C ASN A 4 -6.81 -26.21 54.28
N ILE A 5 -7.45 -25.11 53.91
CA ILE A 5 -8.11 -24.97 52.60
C ILE A 5 -7.06 -24.50 51.60
N LEU A 6 -6.65 -25.41 50.72
CA LEU A 6 -5.74 -25.14 49.62
C LEU A 6 -6.51 -24.45 48.48
N VAL A 7 -6.40 -23.12 48.37
CA VAL A 7 -6.95 -22.36 47.23
C VAL A 7 -6.03 -22.60 46.03
N LYS A 8 -6.44 -23.47 45.10
CA LYS A 8 -5.79 -23.59 43.79
C LYS A 8 -6.21 -22.42 42.91
N ALA A 9 -5.38 -21.38 42.85
CA ALA A 9 -5.52 -20.32 41.86
C ALA A 9 -5.15 -20.88 40.48
N VAL A 10 -6.15 -21.07 39.62
CA VAL A 10 -5.92 -21.33 38.19
C VAL A 10 -5.69 -19.98 37.52
N ALA A 11 -4.43 -19.62 37.31
CA ALA A 11 -4.06 -18.47 36.51
C ALA A 11 -4.26 -18.83 35.02
N GLY A 12 -5.39 -18.45 34.46
CA GLY A 12 -5.62 -18.53 33.02
C GLY A 12 -4.80 -17.45 32.32
N PHE A 13 -3.76 -17.84 31.59
CA PHE A 13 -3.11 -16.97 30.61
C PHE A 13 -4.08 -16.74 29.45
N ALA A 14 -4.71 -15.57 29.40
CA ALA A 14 -5.37 -15.10 28.21
C ALA A 14 -4.28 -14.79 27.17
N VAL A 15 -4.08 -15.70 26.22
CA VAL A 15 -3.31 -15.40 25.02
C VAL A 15 -4.17 -14.44 24.20
N ILE A 16 -3.91 -13.14 24.35
CA ILE A 16 -4.45 -12.12 23.45
C ILE A 16 -3.75 -12.39 22.11
N GLY A 17 -4.42 -13.14 21.23
CA GLY A 17 -3.99 -13.24 19.85
C GLY A 17 -4.05 -11.84 19.25
N VAL A 18 -2.90 -11.25 18.97
CA VAL A 18 -2.81 -10.12 18.05
C VAL A 18 -3.22 -10.66 16.68
N SER A 19 -4.50 -10.57 16.36
CA SER A 19 -4.95 -10.78 14.99
C SER A 19 -4.33 -9.67 14.15
N SER A 20 -3.29 -10.00 13.37
CA SER A 20 -2.81 -9.13 12.29
C SER A 20 -3.90 -9.11 11.21
N ALA A 21 -4.87 -8.23 11.43
CA ALA A 21 -6.07 -8.15 10.63
C ALA A 21 -5.98 -6.90 9.76
N HIS A 22 -5.40 -7.04 8.56
CA HIS A 22 -5.17 -5.95 7.61
C HIS A 22 -5.02 -6.52 6.19
N MET A 23 -4.76 -5.67 5.19
CA MET A 23 -4.70 -6.04 3.77
C MET A 23 -3.27 -5.91 3.20
N GLU A 24 -2.96 -6.73 2.19
CA GLU A 24 -1.70 -6.78 1.45
C GLU A 24 -1.94 -7.05 -0.04
N LEU A 25 -0.99 -6.69 -0.89
CA LEU A 25 -0.91 -7.18 -2.27
C LEU A 25 -0.69 -8.69 -2.26
N LYS A 26 -1.59 -9.40 -2.94
CA LYS A 26 -1.41 -10.80 -3.30
C LYS A 26 -0.84 -10.96 -4.71
N TRP A 27 -1.22 -10.08 -5.63
CA TRP A 27 -0.69 -10.03 -6.99
C TRP A 27 -0.69 -8.60 -7.52
N PRO A 28 0.35 -8.13 -8.23
CA PRO A 28 1.65 -8.80 -8.38
C PRO A 28 2.35 -9.02 -7.03
N TYR A 29 3.31 -9.95 -6.98
CA TYR A 29 3.90 -10.34 -5.72
C TYR A 29 4.81 -9.22 -5.18
N PRO A 30 4.49 -8.64 -4.00
CA PRO A 30 5.35 -7.63 -3.42
C PRO A 30 6.69 -8.22 -2.96
N LEU A 31 7.67 -7.35 -2.76
CA LEU A 31 8.96 -7.70 -2.17
C LEU A 31 8.71 -8.53 -0.90
N ARG A 32 9.39 -9.67 -0.78
CA ARG A 32 9.30 -10.58 0.37
C ARG A 32 7.91 -11.20 0.60
N SER A 33 7.05 -11.21 -0.41
CA SER A 33 5.72 -11.82 -0.33
C SER A 33 5.78 -13.31 0.00
N LYS A 34 4.93 -13.74 0.94
CA LYS A 34 4.66 -15.16 1.23
C LYS A 34 3.88 -15.88 0.12
N TYR A 35 3.31 -15.12 -0.82
CA TYR A 35 2.59 -15.69 -1.97
C TYR A 35 3.49 -15.96 -3.16
N ASP A 36 4.70 -15.39 -3.19
CA ASP A 36 5.66 -15.68 -4.26
C ASP A 36 6.39 -17.00 -3.97
N PRO A 37 6.25 -18.03 -4.82
CA PRO A 37 6.91 -19.31 -4.62
C PRO A 37 8.44 -19.24 -4.71
N ASN A 38 9.00 -18.11 -5.17
CA ASN A 38 10.44 -17.91 -5.32
C ASN A 38 11.03 -16.97 -4.26
N THR A 39 10.23 -16.45 -3.31
CA THR A 39 10.80 -15.74 -2.16
C THR A 39 11.55 -16.75 -1.29
N PRO A 40 12.84 -16.54 -1.00
CA PRO A 40 13.56 -17.39 -0.05
C PRO A 40 12.87 -17.39 1.30
N GLU A 41 12.67 -18.55 1.92
CA GLU A 41 11.94 -18.70 3.19
C GLU A 41 12.42 -17.71 4.28
N ASN A 42 13.73 -17.50 4.37
CA ASN A 42 14.34 -16.60 5.35
C ASN A 42 14.13 -15.10 5.07
N LEU A 43 13.58 -14.75 3.92
CA LEU A 43 13.23 -13.38 3.54
C LEU A 43 11.72 -13.11 3.62
N ILE A 44 10.87 -14.12 3.75
CA ILE A 44 9.41 -13.94 3.76
C ILE A 44 9.00 -13.00 4.91
N ASP A 45 8.24 -11.97 4.58
CA ASP A 45 7.56 -11.13 5.57
C ASP A 45 6.14 -11.67 5.82
N TYR A 46 5.97 -12.38 6.95
CA TYR A 46 4.66 -12.87 7.39
C TYR A 46 3.76 -11.76 7.96
N SER A 47 4.29 -10.54 8.13
CA SER A 47 3.60 -9.34 8.61
C SER A 47 3.41 -8.29 7.52
N MET A 48 3.42 -8.70 6.25
CA MET A 48 3.25 -7.80 5.09
C MET A 48 1.92 -7.04 5.11
N THR A 49 0.89 -7.60 5.76
CA THR A 49 -0.39 -6.92 6.00
C THR A 49 -0.29 -5.74 6.98
N SER A 50 0.74 -5.68 7.83
CA SER A 50 0.89 -4.57 8.78
C SER A 50 1.13 -3.25 8.03
N PRO A 51 0.68 -2.11 8.58
CA PRO A 51 0.98 -0.80 8.03
C PRO A 51 2.50 -0.51 8.08
N LEU A 52 2.89 0.62 7.49
CA LEU A 52 4.17 1.23 7.78
C LEU A 52 4.22 1.68 9.25
N GLU A 53 5.43 1.78 9.79
CA GLU A 53 5.62 2.30 11.14
C GLU A 53 5.22 3.78 11.18
N ALA A 54 4.49 4.17 12.22
CA ALA A 54 3.96 5.53 12.36
C ALA A 54 5.08 6.61 12.45
N ASP A 55 6.29 6.21 12.83
CA ASP A 55 7.47 7.08 12.87
C ASP A 55 8.16 7.25 11.51
N GLY A 56 7.72 6.52 10.48
CA GLY A 56 8.26 6.53 9.12
C GLY A 56 9.57 5.75 8.94
N SER A 57 10.06 5.04 9.96
CA SER A 57 11.36 4.36 9.94
C SER A 57 11.50 3.26 8.88
N ASN A 58 10.38 2.74 8.38
CA ASN A 58 10.34 1.76 7.30
C ASN A 58 9.67 2.28 6.02
N PHE A 59 9.42 3.59 5.90
CA PHE A 59 9.00 4.20 4.65
C PHE A 59 10.22 4.46 3.75
N PRO A 60 10.15 4.18 2.43
CA PRO A 60 9.07 3.51 1.70
C PRO A 60 9.21 1.97 1.73
N CYS A 61 8.19 1.26 1.22
CA CYS A 61 8.27 -0.17 0.91
C CYS A 61 8.67 -1.10 2.07
N LYS A 62 8.38 -0.70 3.32
CA LYS A 62 8.85 -1.39 4.54
C LYS A 62 10.39 -1.52 4.61
N GLY A 63 11.12 -0.68 3.87
CA GLY A 63 12.57 -0.71 3.67
C GLY A 63 13.07 -1.80 2.73
N TYR A 64 12.18 -2.59 2.11
CA TYR A 64 12.56 -3.79 1.38
C TYR A 64 13.19 -3.55 0.01
N ASN A 65 12.97 -2.39 -0.59
CA ASN A 65 13.54 -1.96 -1.87
C ASN A 65 15.08 -1.79 -1.84
N THR A 66 15.69 -1.76 -0.65
CA THR A 66 17.16 -1.58 -0.51
C THR A 66 17.89 -2.85 -0.06
N ASN A 67 17.17 -3.85 0.42
CA ASN A 67 17.74 -5.04 1.07
C ASN A 67 17.10 -6.35 0.58
N THR A 68 16.34 -6.30 -0.50
CA THR A 68 15.82 -7.47 -1.21
C THR A 68 16.52 -7.53 -2.58
N PRO A 69 17.08 -8.69 -2.98
CA PRO A 69 17.64 -8.83 -4.31
C PRO A 69 16.60 -8.50 -5.37
N TRP A 70 16.95 -7.60 -6.29
CA TRP A 70 16.03 -7.15 -7.33
C TRP A 70 15.59 -8.33 -8.20
N ARG A 71 14.28 -8.44 -8.41
CA ARG A 71 13.70 -9.41 -9.35
C ARG A 71 12.28 -9.00 -9.72
N ALA A 72 12.07 -8.67 -11.00
CA ALA A 72 10.73 -8.47 -11.51
C ALA A 72 9.82 -9.69 -11.25
N THR A 73 8.70 -9.47 -10.55
CA THR A 73 7.67 -10.50 -10.33
C THR A 73 6.59 -10.46 -11.40
N VAL A 74 6.56 -9.39 -12.19
CA VAL A 74 5.68 -9.22 -13.34
C VAL A 74 6.32 -8.29 -14.38
N ALA A 75 5.97 -8.50 -15.65
CA ALA A 75 6.28 -7.59 -16.74
C ALA A 75 4.97 -7.08 -17.36
N TRP A 76 4.91 -5.78 -17.60
CA TRP A 76 3.75 -5.12 -18.19
C TRP A 76 4.12 -4.30 -19.42
N SER A 77 3.13 -4.06 -20.26
CA SER A 77 3.26 -3.27 -21.47
C SER A 77 2.44 -1.99 -21.36
N ALA A 78 3.00 -0.89 -21.85
CA ALA A 78 2.35 0.40 -21.90
C ALA A 78 1.02 0.34 -22.67
N GLY A 79 0.02 1.11 -22.22
CA GLY A 79 -1.33 1.14 -22.77
C GLY A 79 -2.20 -0.09 -22.50
N GLN A 80 -1.65 -1.14 -21.86
CA GLN A 80 -2.41 -2.36 -21.56
C GLN A 80 -3.09 -2.30 -20.19
N LYS A 81 -4.20 -3.04 -20.07
CA LYS A 81 -4.94 -3.22 -18.83
C LYS A 81 -4.44 -4.42 -18.05
N TYR A 82 -4.29 -4.24 -16.75
CA TYR A 82 -3.93 -5.28 -15.79
C TYR A 82 -4.78 -5.14 -14.53
N ASN A 83 -4.55 -6.02 -13.56
CA ASN A 83 -5.16 -5.91 -12.24
C ASN A 83 -4.14 -6.13 -11.13
N ILE A 84 -4.46 -5.55 -9.98
CA ILE A 84 -3.93 -6.01 -8.70
C ILE A 84 -4.96 -6.92 -8.03
N SER A 85 -4.49 -7.86 -7.21
CA SER A 85 -5.33 -8.58 -6.27
C SER A 85 -4.81 -8.41 -4.85
N LEU A 86 -5.75 -8.26 -3.92
CA LEU A 86 -5.48 -8.02 -2.51
C LEU A 86 -5.90 -9.23 -1.69
N ALA A 87 -5.17 -9.49 -0.61
CA ALA A 87 -5.49 -10.48 0.40
C ALA A 87 -5.42 -9.84 1.78
N GLY A 88 -6.06 -10.46 2.77
CA GLY A 88 -6.12 -9.92 4.12
C GLY A 88 -7.42 -10.31 4.81
N THR A 89 -7.63 -9.76 6.01
CA THR A 89 -8.79 -10.12 6.84
C THR A 89 -9.57 -8.93 7.40
N ALA A 90 -9.05 -7.71 7.31
CA ALA A 90 -9.81 -6.50 7.65
C ALA A 90 -9.54 -5.39 6.65
N THR A 91 -10.63 -4.88 6.08
CA THR A 91 -10.62 -3.77 5.10
C THR A 91 -10.85 -2.42 5.74
N HIS A 92 -11.04 -2.33 7.06
CA HIS A 92 -11.26 -1.09 7.82
C HIS A 92 -12.28 -0.12 7.20
N GLY A 93 -13.42 -0.66 6.77
CA GLY A 93 -14.48 0.13 6.12
C GLY A 93 -14.11 0.68 4.74
N GLY A 94 -12.91 0.35 4.22
CA GLY A 94 -12.35 0.91 2.99
C GLY A 94 -11.36 2.03 3.30
N GLY A 95 -11.54 3.17 2.65
CA GLY A 95 -10.55 4.23 2.54
C GLY A 95 -10.15 4.47 1.09
N SER A 96 -8.94 5.01 0.91
CA SER A 96 -8.43 5.38 -0.42
C SER A 96 -7.05 4.82 -0.67
N CYS A 97 -6.78 4.49 -1.93
CA CYS A 97 -5.53 3.88 -2.36
C CYS A 97 -4.92 4.62 -3.56
N GLN A 98 -3.62 4.50 -3.75
CA GLN A 98 -2.96 4.82 -5.01
C GLN A 98 -2.14 3.64 -5.52
N LEU A 99 -2.03 3.56 -6.85
CA LEU A 99 -1.01 2.79 -7.53
C LEU A 99 0.00 3.77 -8.10
N SER A 100 1.28 3.55 -7.80
CA SER A 100 2.35 4.47 -8.16
C SER A 100 3.55 3.75 -8.74
N LEU A 101 4.32 4.45 -9.58
CA LEU A 101 5.58 3.98 -10.14
C LEU A 101 6.74 4.83 -9.61
N SER A 102 7.89 4.18 -9.47
CA SER A 102 9.18 4.80 -9.17
C SER A 102 10.24 4.23 -10.10
N TYR A 103 11.01 5.11 -10.73
CA TYR A 103 12.16 4.74 -11.56
C TYR A 103 13.51 4.95 -10.85
N ASP A 104 13.49 5.52 -9.64
CA ASP A 104 14.65 5.87 -8.83
C ASP A 104 14.78 5.01 -7.56
N ASN A 105 14.28 3.76 -7.66
CA ASN A 105 14.27 2.74 -6.62
C ASN A 105 13.63 3.20 -5.29
N GLY A 106 12.55 3.98 -5.38
CA GLY A 106 11.73 4.42 -4.26
C GLY A 106 12.15 5.76 -3.65
N THR A 107 13.01 6.54 -4.32
CA THR A 107 13.31 7.90 -3.86
C THR A 107 12.12 8.83 -4.10
N SER A 108 11.43 8.66 -5.22
CA SER A 108 10.17 9.33 -5.56
C SER A 108 9.17 8.30 -6.11
N PHE A 109 7.87 8.59 -5.93
CA PHE A 109 6.78 7.78 -6.48
C PHE A 109 5.75 8.71 -7.10
N HIS A 110 5.24 8.33 -8.27
CA HIS A 110 4.23 9.10 -8.99
C HIS A 110 3.01 8.25 -9.27
N ALA A 111 1.82 8.77 -8.96
CA ALA A 111 0.57 8.03 -9.01
C ALA A 111 0.04 7.90 -10.44
N ILE A 112 -0.21 6.67 -10.88
CA ILE A 112 -0.81 6.35 -12.18
C ILE A 112 -2.29 6.02 -12.08
N GLN A 113 -2.78 5.68 -10.88
CA GLN A 113 -4.17 5.37 -10.59
C GLN A 113 -4.49 5.75 -9.15
N SER A 114 -5.57 6.51 -8.94
CA SER A 114 -6.15 6.75 -7.62
C SER A 114 -7.48 6.01 -7.49
N MET A 115 -7.71 5.41 -6.32
CA MET A 115 -8.99 4.79 -5.93
C MET A 115 -9.46 5.52 -4.68
N GLU A 116 -10.36 6.49 -4.85
CA GLU A 116 -10.81 7.36 -3.77
C GLU A 116 -12.13 6.86 -3.19
N GLY A 117 -12.09 6.45 -1.92
CA GLY A 117 -13.20 5.83 -1.24
C GLY A 117 -13.43 4.36 -1.61
N GLY A 118 -13.80 3.57 -0.62
CA GLY A 118 -14.14 2.15 -0.79
C GLY A 118 -12.97 1.22 -1.18
N CYS A 119 -11.73 1.68 -1.26
CA CYS A 119 -10.57 0.80 -1.39
C CYS A 119 -10.07 0.39 0.01
N PRO A 120 -9.81 -0.90 0.32
CA PRO A 120 -9.85 -2.08 -0.53
C PRO A 120 -11.08 -2.99 -0.29
N LEU A 121 -12.32 -2.49 -0.43
CA LEU A 121 -13.52 -3.32 -0.24
C LEU A 121 -13.69 -4.41 -1.31
N GLN A 122 -13.14 -4.19 -2.50
CA GLN A 122 -12.98 -5.21 -3.52
C GLN A 122 -11.63 -5.93 -3.39
N SER A 123 -11.59 -7.21 -3.74
CA SER A 123 -10.34 -8.00 -3.72
C SER A 123 -9.46 -7.81 -4.96
N THR A 124 -9.97 -7.12 -5.98
CA THR A 124 -9.31 -6.94 -7.28
C THR A 124 -9.63 -5.55 -7.82
N TYR A 125 -8.62 -4.88 -8.37
CA TYR A 125 -8.77 -3.58 -9.02
C TYR A 125 -8.06 -3.60 -10.37
N ASP A 126 -8.79 -3.29 -11.42
CA ASP A 126 -8.22 -3.09 -12.76
C ASP A 126 -7.57 -1.70 -12.86
N PHE A 127 -6.49 -1.61 -13.61
CA PHE A 127 -5.81 -0.35 -13.92
C PHE A 127 -5.14 -0.44 -15.30
N THR A 128 -4.77 0.71 -15.87
CA THR A 128 -4.09 0.78 -17.16
C THR A 128 -2.68 1.34 -16.97
N ILE A 129 -1.66 0.65 -17.47
CA ILE A 129 -0.31 1.23 -17.52
C ILE A 129 -0.34 2.36 -18.56
N PRO A 130 0.08 3.60 -18.20
CA PRO A 130 0.06 4.68 -19.17
C PRO A 130 0.96 4.43 -20.39
N GLU A 131 0.64 5.06 -21.52
CA GLU A 131 1.40 4.88 -22.77
C GLU A 131 2.78 5.55 -22.73
N ASP A 132 2.91 6.60 -21.93
CA ASP A 132 4.10 7.46 -21.81
C ASP A 132 5.03 7.07 -20.67
N VAL A 133 4.85 5.89 -20.06
CA VAL A 133 5.81 5.33 -19.11
C VAL A 133 7.18 5.13 -19.75
N ALA A 134 8.23 5.18 -18.94
CA ALA A 134 9.56 4.77 -19.37
C ALA A 134 9.65 3.24 -19.47
N ASN A 135 10.43 2.76 -20.44
CA ASN A 135 10.79 1.34 -20.55
C ASN A 135 11.87 0.98 -19.53
N GLY A 136 11.88 -0.27 -19.09
CA GLY A 136 12.89 -0.80 -18.18
C GLY A 136 12.33 -1.15 -16.81
N ASP A 137 13.22 -1.23 -15.82
CA ASP A 137 12.87 -1.62 -14.47
C ASP A 137 12.21 -0.48 -13.72
N ALA A 138 11.19 -0.80 -12.93
CA ALA A 138 10.49 0.14 -12.09
C ALA A 138 10.03 -0.54 -10.79
N LEU A 139 9.77 0.27 -9.78
CA LEU A 139 9.14 -0.16 -8.55
C LEU A 139 7.69 0.29 -8.54
N PHE A 140 6.76 -0.66 -8.50
CA PHE A 140 5.33 -0.41 -8.41
C PHE A 140 4.89 -0.46 -6.95
N ALA A 141 4.12 0.53 -6.49
CA ALA A 141 3.60 0.60 -5.14
C ALA A 141 2.07 0.60 -5.13
N TRP A 142 1.49 -0.23 -4.27
CA TRP A 142 0.13 -0.03 -3.78
C TRP A 142 0.21 0.63 -2.41
N THR A 143 -0.45 1.77 -2.25
CA THR A 143 -0.64 2.44 -0.97
C THR A 143 -2.10 2.49 -0.58
N TRP A 144 -2.39 2.43 0.71
CA TRP A 144 -3.75 2.52 1.25
C TRP A 144 -3.79 3.30 2.56
N PHE A 145 -4.80 4.17 2.67
CA PHE A 145 -5.14 4.95 3.85
C PHE A 145 -6.51 4.49 4.34
N ASN A 146 -6.54 3.77 5.46
CA ASN A 146 -7.73 3.14 6.01
C ASN A 146 -8.75 4.14 6.58
N LEU A 147 -10.03 3.89 6.31
CA LEU A 147 -11.12 4.74 6.78
C LEU A 147 -11.31 4.61 8.31
N GLU A 148 -11.38 3.40 8.83
CA GLU A 148 -11.66 3.09 10.23
C GLU A 148 -10.39 2.64 10.99
N GLY A 149 -10.29 2.93 12.30
CA GLY A 149 -9.19 2.48 13.15
C GLY A 149 -8.06 3.48 13.32
N ASN A 150 -6.82 3.00 13.47
CA ASN A 150 -5.65 3.87 13.59
C ASN A 150 -5.40 4.67 12.31
N ARG A 151 -4.69 5.80 12.41
CA ARG A 151 -4.30 6.58 11.23
C ARG A 151 -3.04 5.96 10.66
N GLU A 152 -3.19 5.14 9.62
CA GLU A 152 -2.11 4.29 9.10
C GLU A 152 -1.92 4.50 7.60
N MET A 153 -0.72 4.18 7.12
CA MET A 153 -0.41 4.08 5.70
C MET A 153 0.11 2.67 5.44
N TYR A 154 -0.59 1.94 4.59
CA TYR A 154 -0.16 0.65 4.08
C TYR A 154 0.62 0.89 2.80
N MET A 155 1.70 0.14 2.59
CA MET A 155 2.49 0.22 1.37
C MET A 155 3.11 -1.14 1.07
N ASN A 156 2.80 -1.68 -0.10
CA ASN A 156 3.47 -2.87 -0.63
C ASN A 156 4.08 -2.51 -1.98
N CYS A 157 5.37 -2.84 -2.15
CA CYS A 157 6.12 -2.52 -3.35
C CYS A 157 6.52 -3.78 -4.10
N VAL A 158 6.63 -3.67 -5.42
CA VAL A 158 6.78 -4.78 -6.36
C VAL A 158 7.83 -4.36 -7.39
N ASP A 159 8.88 -5.14 -7.55
CA ASP A 159 9.78 -4.99 -8.70
C ASP A 159 9.05 -5.42 -9.96
N ILE A 160 9.03 -4.56 -10.97
CA ILE A 160 8.40 -4.82 -12.26
C ILE A 160 9.32 -4.42 -13.42
N THR A 161 9.01 -4.92 -14.62
CA THR A 161 9.61 -4.42 -15.86
C THR A 161 8.52 -3.88 -16.78
N LEU A 162 8.75 -2.70 -17.34
CA LEU A 162 7.85 -2.00 -18.27
C LEU A 162 8.42 -1.99 -19.68
N SER A 163 7.53 -2.13 -20.67
CA SER A 163 7.89 -2.21 -22.09
C SER A 163 6.85 -1.52 -22.99
N GLY A 164 7.26 -1.11 -24.19
CA GLY A 164 6.39 -0.45 -25.17
C GLY A 164 6.03 1.01 -24.84
N GLY A 165 6.63 1.60 -23.81
CA GLY A 165 6.38 2.98 -23.42
C GLY A 165 7.05 3.98 -24.35
N SER A 166 6.43 5.15 -24.55
CA SER A 166 6.95 6.21 -25.42
C SER A 166 7.75 7.30 -24.68
N GLY A 167 7.79 7.28 -23.35
CA GLY A 167 8.41 8.32 -22.54
C GLY A 167 9.78 7.98 -21.94
N SER A 168 10.25 8.86 -21.05
CA SER A 168 11.44 8.70 -20.21
C SER A 168 11.05 8.87 -18.74
N ALA A 169 11.93 8.44 -17.82
CA ALA A 169 11.68 8.57 -16.38
C ALA A 169 11.43 10.04 -15.98
N ASP A 170 12.32 10.97 -16.37
CA ASP A 170 12.17 12.40 -16.09
C ASP A 170 10.86 13.00 -16.62
N ALA A 171 10.43 12.58 -17.83
CA ALA A 171 9.18 13.06 -18.43
C ALA A 171 7.97 12.54 -17.67
N PHE A 172 8.00 11.27 -17.26
CA PHE A 172 6.98 10.65 -16.44
C PHE A 172 6.88 11.33 -15.06
N GLU A 173 7.99 11.51 -14.36
CA GLU A 173 8.02 12.18 -13.05
C GLU A 173 7.48 13.62 -13.11
N SER A 174 7.71 14.32 -14.23
CA SER A 174 7.19 15.67 -14.46
C SER A 174 5.69 15.70 -14.79
N ALA A 175 5.16 14.63 -15.40
CA ALA A 175 3.78 14.57 -15.87
C ALA A 175 2.81 13.99 -14.82
N TYR A 176 3.27 13.09 -13.97
CA TYR A 176 2.44 12.38 -13.00
C TYR A 176 2.56 12.98 -11.60
N PRO A 177 1.46 13.09 -10.85
CA PRO A 177 1.51 13.67 -9.51
C PRO A 177 2.30 12.80 -8.55
N ALA A 178 3.04 13.42 -7.64
CA ALA A 178 3.69 12.71 -6.55
C ALA A 178 2.64 11.92 -5.74
N MET A 179 3.00 10.69 -5.37
CA MET A 179 2.19 9.83 -4.50
C MET A 179 1.91 10.55 -3.17
N PHE A 180 0.67 10.48 -2.71
CA PHE A 180 0.28 11.01 -1.42
C PHE A 180 0.92 10.21 -0.28
N VAL A 181 1.44 10.91 0.72
CA VAL A 181 2.07 10.31 1.90
C VAL A 181 1.50 10.97 3.15
N ALA A 182 1.07 10.16 4.10
CA ALA A 182 0.55 10.59 5.40
C ALA A 182 0.81 9.52 6.45
N ASN A 183 0.58 9.84 7.72
CA ASN A 183 0.59 8.89 8.84
C ASN A 183 1.95 8.22 9.11
N VAL A 184 3.04 8.76 8.56
CA VAL A 184 4.42 8.23 8.70
C VAL A 184 5.36 9.30 9.24
N ASN A 185 4.89 10.10 10.22
CA ASN A 185 5.62 11.20 10.85
C ASN A 185 6.16 12.26 9.87
N ASN A 186 5.48 12.46 8.74
CA ASN A 186 5.82 13.47 7.73
C ASN A 186 5.06 14.80 7.93
N GLY A 187 4.42 15.00 9.09
CA GLY A 187 3.59 16.18 9.36
C GLY A 187 2.20 16.16 8.71
N CYS A 188 1.85 15.10 7.99
CA CYS A 188 0.54 14.89 7.38
C CYS A 188 -0.20 13.74 8.07
N SER A 189 -1.49 13.91 8.34
CA SER A 189 -2.31 12.87 8.96
C SER A 189 -3.72 12.83 8.40
N THR A 190 -4.21 11.62 8.16
CA THR A 190 -5.60 11.35 7.81
C THR A 190 -6.50 11.43 9.06
N VAL A 191 -7.82 11.42 8.86
CA VAL A 191 -8.80 11.46 9.96
C VAL A 191 -9.70 10.23 9.89
N GLU A 192 -9.95 9.61 11.04
CA GLU A 192 -10.83 8.44 11.15
C GLU A 192 -12.26 8.77 10.68
N GLN A 193 -12.89 7.82 10.00
CA GLN A 193 -14.23 7.95 9.42
C GLN A 193 -14.38 9.08 8.39
N LYS A 194 -13.26 9.60 7.88
CA LYS A 194 -13.26 10.57 6.78
C LYS A 194 -12.37 10.08 5.65
N GLU A 195 -12.98 9.93 4.48
CA GLU A 195 -12.29 9.47 3.28
C GLU A 195 -11.15 10.43 2.90
N THR A 196 -10.02 9.84 2.52
CA THR A 196 -8.91 10.58 1.92
C THR A 196 -9.25 10.85 0.46
N VAL A 197 -9.27 12.13 0.07
CA VAL A 197 -9.47 12.60 -1.31
C VAL A 197 -8.18 13.29 -1.70
N PHE A 198 -7.44 12.73 -2.67
CA PHE A 198 -6.11 13.22 -3.00
C PHE A 198 -6.22 14.58 -3.68
N ALA A 199 -5.39 15.53 -3.26
CA ALA A 199 -5.35 16.85 -3.92
C ALA A 199 -4.91 16.75 -5.39
N ASN A 200 -4.06 15.77 -5.69
CA ASN A 200 -3.57 15.48 -7.04
C ASN A 200 -3.77 14.00 -7.35
N PRO A 201 -4.99 13.57 -7.74
CA PRO A 201 -5.29 12.15 -7.94
C PRO A 201 -4.77 11.59 -9.27
N GLY A 202 -4.32 12.46 -10.18
CA GLY A 202 -3.93 12.08 -11.54
C GLY A 202 -5.12 11.96 -12.47
N GLU A 203 -4.91 11.40 -13.66
CA GLU A 203 -5.94 11.28 -14.70
C GLU A 203 -6.84 10.05 -14.53
N GLN A 204 -6.30 8.96 -13.99
CA GLN A 204 -7.06 7.72 -13.77
C GLN A 204 -7.58 7.68 -12.34
N VAL A 205 -8.88 7.90 -12.17
CA VAL A 205 -9.53 7.93 -10.85
C VAL A 205 -10.75 7.02 -10.82
N LEU A 206 -10.79 6.13 -9.83
CA LEU A 206 -11.98 5.36 -9.46
C LEU A 206 -12.56 5.95 -8.18
N TYR A 207 -13.88 6.17 -8.18
CA TYR A 207 -14.60 6.66 -7.01
C TYR A 207 -15.44 5.55 -6.39
N GLY A 208 -15.39 5.44 -5.07
CA GLY A 208 -16.17 4.50 -4.28
C GLY A 208 -16.55 5.08 -2.91
N GLY A 209 -17.14 4.25 -2.07
CA GLY A 209 -17.59 4.68 -0.73
C GLY A 209 -18.52 5.89 -0.83
N SER A 210 -18.21 6.95 -0.09
CA SER A 210 -18.92 8.24 -0.16
C SER A 210 -18.22 9.30 -1.03
N VAL A 211 -17.12 8.96 -1.70
CA VAL A 211 -16.35 9.91 -2.51
C VAL A 211 -16.92 9.98 -3.93
N THR A 212 -16.88 11.18 -4.50
CA THR A 212 -17.30 11.46 -5.87
C THR A 212 -16.28 12.37 -6.54
N SER A 213 -16.39 12.58 -7.85
CA SER A 213 -15.57 13.55 -8.58
C SER A 213 -15.76 15.01 -8.14
N SER A 214 -16.77 15.30 -7.33
CA SER A 214 -17.01 16.63 -6.74
C SER A 214 -16.54 16.76 -5.29
N SER A 215 -16.01 15.69 -4.70
CA SER A 215 -15.52 15.72 -3.33
C SER A 215 -14.28 16.59 -3.21
N GLU A 216 -14.22 17.40 -2.16
CA GLU A 216 -13.07 18.26 -1.91
C GLU A 216 -11.87 17.45 -1.41
N ALA A 217 -10.67 17.84 -1.84
CA ALA A 217 -9.42 17.24 -1.40
C ALA A 217 -9.27 17.28 0.13
N PHE A 218 -8.87 16.15 0.71
CA PHE A 218 -8.70 15.98 2.15
C PHE A 218 -7.79 14.77 2.47
N PRO A 219 -6.93 14.83 3.49
CA PRO A 219 -6.58 16.00 4.29
C PRO A 219 -5.79 17.02 3.45
N ILE A 220 -5.87 18.30 3.84
CA ILE A 220 -5.02 19.33 3.25
C ILE A 220 -3.68 19.24 3.97
N CYS A 221 -2.74 18.52 3.35
CA CYS A 221 -1.38 18.43 3.82
C CYS A 221 -0.51 19.42 3.04
N PHE A 222 -0.06 20.45 3.73
CA PHE A 222 0.91 21.39 3.17
C PHE A 222 2.23 20.63 3.06
N SER A 223 2.72 20.44 1.83
CA SER A 223 4.08 19.99 1.60
C SER A 223 5.03 20.99 2.28
N ASN A 224 5.86 20.51 3.22
CA ASN A 224 7.05 21.24 3.64
C ASN A 224 8.08 21.25 2.53
#